data_AF-A0A2H0BII4-F1
#
_entry.id   AF-A0A2H0BII4-F1
#
_cell.length_a   1.000
_cell.length_b   1.000
_cell.length_c   1.000
_cell.angle_alpha   90.00
_cell.angle_beta   90.00
_cell.angle_gamma   90.00
#
_symmetry.space_group_name_H-M   'P 1'
#
loop_
_entity.id
_entity.type
_entity.pdbx_description
1 polymer ?
#
loop_
_entity_poly.entity_id
_entity_poly.type
_entity_poly.pdbx_seq_one_letter_code
_entity_poly.pdbx_strand_id
1 'polypeptide(L)'
;LSPQEQKYQNQHPLTEVTGIIPVRLHLFETLPNEIDLLTFCLIANHFHLLLKQITADGVTKLLRRISITYAMYFNKRYKRVGHLFQGIFKAAFIENDAYLLYLS
;
A
#
# COMPACT_ATOMS: atom_id res chain seq x y z
N LEU A 1 -13.16 5.16 -25.30
CA LEU A 1 -11.89 4.91 -24.61
C LEU A 1 -10.77 5.22 -25.58
N SER A 2 -9.74 5.94 -25.15
CA SER A 2 -8.59 6.29 -25.98
C SER A 2 -7.78 5.03 -26.33
N PRO A 3 -7.01 5.03 -27.44
CA PRO A 3 -6.18 3.89 -27.82
C PRO A 3 -5.16 3.46 -26.74
N GLN A 4 -4.77 4.36 -25.84
CA GLN A 4 -3.89 4.05 -24.70
C GLN A 4 -4.62 3.30 -23.57
N GLU A 5 -5.91 3.59 -23.36
CA GLU A 5 -6.74 2.92 -22.36
C GLU A 5 -7.01 1.45 -22.73
N GLN A 6 -7.10 1.15 -24.03
CA GLN A 6 -7.29 -0.23 -24.52
C GLN A 6 -6.06 -1.13 -24.29
N LYS A 7 -4.85 -0.55 -24.23
CA LYS A 7 -3.58 -1.29 -24.11
C LYS A 7 -3.34 -1.82 -22.69
N TYR A 8 -3.83 -1.11 -21.67
CA TYR A 8 -3.67 -1.47 -20.26
C TYR A 8 -4.67 -2.52 -19.76
N GLN A 9 -5.78 -2.75 -20.47
CA GLN A 9 -6.80 -3.72 -20.05
C GLN A 9 -6.38 -5.18 -20.24
N ASN A 10 -5.41 -5.47 -21.13
CA ASN A 10 -5.19 -6.84 -21.61
C ASN A 10 -4.01 -7.58 -20.96
N GLN A 11 -3.14 -6.92 -20.18
CA GLN A 11 -1.96 -7.58 -19.59
C GLN A 11 -1.56 -6.93 -18.26
N HIS A 12 -2.41 -7.02 -17.24
CA HIS A 12 -1.95 -6.67 -15.89
C HIS A 12 -1.27 -7.91 -15.26
N PRO A 13 -0.02 -7.80 -14.75
CA PRO A 13 0.77 -8.95 -14.30
C PRO A 13 0.14 -9.72 -13.15
N LEU A 14 -0.70 -9.06 -12.33
CA LEU A 14 -1.44 -9.75 -11.27
C LEU A 14 -2.65 -10.52 -11.79
N THR A 15 -3.13 -10.28 -13.01
CA THR A 15 -4.30 -11.00 -13.55
C THR A 15 -3.97 -12.47 -13.79
N GLU A 16 -2.78 -12.76 -14.32
CA GLU A 16 -2.30 -14.13 -14.53
C GLU A 16 -2.07 -14.89 -13.22
N VAL A 17 -1.63 -14.18 -12.17
CA VAL A 17 -1.34 -14.77 -10.85
C VAL A 17 -2.58 -14.90 -9.97
N THR A 18 -3.54 -13.98 -10.08
CA THR A 18 -4.64 -13.86 -9.11
C THR A 18 -6.03 -14.17 -9.68
N GLY A 19 -6.18 -14.27 -11.01
CA GLY A 19 -7.48 -14.47 -11.68
C GLY A 19 -8.48 -13.32 -11.49
N ILE A 20 -8.02 -12.20 -10.93
CA ILE A 20 -8.83 -11.00 -10.67
C ILE A 20 -8.52 -9.98 -11.74
N ILE A 21 -9.56 -9.52 -12.46
CA ILE A 21 -9.47 -8.28 -13.23
C ILE A 21 -9.26 -7.16 -12.21
N PRO A 22 -8.10 -6.50 -12.17
CA PRO A 22 -7.87 -5.41 -11.23
C PRO A 22 -8.96 -4.36 -11.49
N VAL A 23 -9.61 -3.93 -10.40
CA VAL A 23 -10.53 -2.79 -10.44
C VAL A 23 -9.75 -1.65 -11.08
N ARG A 24 -10.23 -1.16 -12.24
CA ARG A 24 -9.66 -0.08 -13.07
C ARG A 24 -8.45 0.57 -12.39
N LEU A 25 -7.24 0.11 -12.73
CA LEU A 25 -6.05 0.87 -12.40
C LEU A 25 -6.21 2.19 -13.13
N HIS A 26 -6.71 3.20 -12.42
CA HIS A 26 -6.11 4.51 -12.62
C HIS A 26 -4.63 4.25 -12.47
N LEU A 27 -3.80 4.75 -13.39
CA LEU A 27 -2.37 4.82 -13.14
C LEU A 27 -2.26 5.35 -11.72
N PHE A 28 -1.87 4.50 -10.77
CA PHE A 28 -1.63 4.98 -9.44
C PHE A 28 -0.48 5.92 -9.65
N GLU A 29 -0.73 7.22 -9.51
CA GLU A 29 0.36 8.16 -9.34
C GLU A 29 1.20 7.56 -8.24
N THR A 30 2.41 7.14 -8.57
CA THR A 30 3.36 6.73 -7.55
C THR A 30 3.58 7.93 -6.64
N LEU A 31 4.26 7.75 -5.52
CA LEU A 31 4.63 8.86 -4.65
C LEU A 31 6.11 9.22 -4.85
N PRO A 32 6.62 9.40 -6.09
CA PRO A 32 8.02 9.73 -6.31
C PRO A 32 8.27 11.13 -5.73
N ASN A 33 9.36 11.27 -4.99
CA ASN A 33 9.72 12.51 -4.28
C ASN A 33 8.79 12.90 -3.11
N GLU A 34 7.85 12.04 -2.72
CA GLU A 34 7.03 12.26 -1.51
C GLU A 34 7.46 11.36 -0.36
N ILE A 35 7.90 10.14 -0.67
CA ILE A 35 8.32 9.15 0.32
C ILE A 35 9.27 8.12 -0.28
N ASP A 36 10.29 7.74 0.48
CA ASP A 36 11.13 6.58 0.16
C ASP A 36 10.81 5.44 1.13
N LEU A 37 10.65 4.22 0.59
CA LEU A 37 10.55 3.00 1.37
C LEU A 37 11.97 2.46 1.62
N LEU A 38 12.40 2.45 2.88
CA LEU A 38 13.75 1.99 3.26
C LEU A 38 13.75 0.48 3.54
N THR A 39 12.79 0.00 4.33
CA THR A 39 12.60 -1.43 4.61
C THR A 39 11.16 -1.75 5.00
N PHE A 40 10.78 -3.02 4.91
CA PHE A 40 9.48 -3.52 5.33
C PHE A 40 9.59 -4.90 6.00
N CYS A 41 8.69 -5.17 6.95
CA CYS A 41 8.50 -6.48 7.55
C CYS A 41 7.01 -6.82 7.59
N LEU A 42 6.63 -8.00 7.12
CA LEU A 42 5.25 -8.48 7.10
C LEU A 42 5.12 -9.62 8.12
N ILE A 43 4.21 -9.46 9.07
CA ILE A 43 3.88 -10.47 10.08
C ILE A 43 2.41 -10.88 9.85
N ALA A 44 2.00 -12.03 10.37
CA ALA A 44 0.65 -12.58 10.15
C ALA A 44 -0.49 -11.62 10.56
N ASN A 45 -0.27 -10.76 11.55
CA ASN A 45 -1.30 -9.87 12.11
C ASN A 45 -1.00 -8.37 11.99
N HIS A 46 0.21 -7.97 11.57
CA HIS A 46 0.59 -6.56 11.37
C HIS A 46 1.80 -6.44 10.44
N PHE A 47 2.14 -5.21 10.06
CA PHE A 47 3.30 -4.92 9.23
C PHE A 47 4.07 -3.70 9.76
N HIS A 48 5.37 -3.70 9.52
CA HIS A 48 6.28 -2.60 9.84
C HIS A 48 6.85 -2.01 8.56
N LEU A 49 6.84 -0.68 8.45
CA LEU A 49 7.47 0.05 7.35
C LEU A 49 8.44 1.07 7.93
N LEU A 50 9.68 1.02 7.46
CA LEU A 50 10.62 2.12 7.68
C LEU A 50 10.59 3.01 6.45
N LEU A 51 10.17 4.26 6.66
CA LEU A 51 9.89 5.22 5.60
C LEU A 51 10.70 6.49 5.82
N LYS A 52 11.29 7.01 4.76
CA LYS A 52 11.83 8.37 4.74
C LYS A 52 10.79 9.29 4.13
N GLN A 53 10.18 10.11 4.98
CA GLN A 53 9.19 11.08 4.55
C GLN A 53 9.87 12.29 3.89
N ILE A 54 9.47 12.64 2.67
CA ILE A 54 10.01 13.79 1.90
C ILE A 54 9.02 14.97 1.92
N THR A 55 7.72 14.69 1.72
CA THR A 55 6.64 15.69 1.85
C THR A 55 5.91 15.53 3.19
N ALA A 56 5.35 16.63 3.71
CA ALA A 56 4.68 16.66 5.01
C ALA A 56 3.52 15.64 5.15
N ASP A 57 2.95 15.16 4.05
CA ASP A 57 1.84 14.20 4.04
C ASP A 57 2.14 12.88 3.32
N GLY A 58 3.38 12.64 2.89
CA GLY A 58 3.77 11.45 2.12
C GLY A 58 3.42 10.11 2.79
N VAL A 59 3.68 9.97 4.10
CA VAL A 59 3.37 8.75 4.86
C VAL A 59 1.86 8.51 4.90
N THR A 60 1.10 9.57 5.19
CA THR A 60 -0.37 9.51 5.27
C THR A 60 -0.98 9.13 3.93
N LYS A 61 -0.50 9.73 2.83
CA LYS A 61 -0.92 9.38 1.46
C LYS A 61 -0.63 7.91 1.15
N LEU A 62 0.59 7.44 1.43
CA LEU A 62 0.99 6.05 1.19
C LEU A 62 0.11 5.06 1.94
N LEU A 63 -0.02 5.23 3.26
CA LEU A 63 -0.76 4.30 4.10
C LEU A 63 -2.26 4.32 3.83
N ARG A 64 -2.84 5.48 3.48
CA ARG A 64 -4.23 5.55 3.03
C ARG A 64 -4.44 4.71 1.77
N ARG A 65 -3.57 4.86 0.77
CA ARG A 65 -3.67 4.13 -0.51
C ARG A 65 -3.51 2.63 -0.32
N ILE A 66 -2.49 2.19 0.42
CA ILE A 66 -2.22 0.76 0.66
C ILE A 66 -3.36 0.14 1.47
N SER A 67 -3.77 0.77 2.57
CA SER A 67 -4.78 0.21 3.47
C SER A 67 -6.13 0.05 2.78
N ILE A 68 -6.57 1.06 2.02
CA ILE A 68 -7.85 0.99 1.30
C ILE A 68 -7.79 -0.09 0.21
N THR A 69 -6.76 -0.04 -0.64
CA THR A 69 -6.65 -0.94 -1.79
C THR A 69 -6.52 -2.39 -1.35
N TYR A 70 -5.72 -2.66 -0.31
CA TYR A 70 -5.55 -4.01 0.23
C TYR A 70 -6.82 -4.51 0.92
N ALA A 71 -7.50 -3.68 1.72
CA ALA A 71 -8.77 -4.06 2.36
C ALA A 71 -9.84 -4.42 1.32
N MET A 72 -9.98 -3.60 0.26
CA MET A 72 -10.90 -3.88 -0.84
C MET A 72 -10.55 -5.18 -1.57
N TYR A 73 -9.27 -5.37 -1.90
CA TYR A 73 -8.78 -6.59 -2.55
C TYR A 73 -9.07 -7.83 -1.69
N PHE A 74 -8.68 -7.81 -0.42
CA PHE A 74 -8.81 -8.94 0.50
C PHE A 74 -10.29 -9.31 0.69
N ASN A 75 -11.14 -8.32 0.98
CA ASN A 75 -12.57 -8.56 1.17
C ASN A 75 -13.21 -9.15 -0.09
N LYS A 76 -12.86 -8.65 -1.29
CA LYS A 76 -13.33 -9.21 -2.56
C LYS A 76 -12.83 -10.64 -2.78
N ARG A 77 -11.54 -10.89 -2.54
CA ARG A 77 -10.89 -12.20 -2.76
C ARG A 77 -11.43 -13.30 -1.85
N TYR A 78 -11.75 -12.96 -0.60
CA TYR A 78 -12.20 -13.90 0.42
C TYR A 78 -13.69 -13.80 0.74
N LYS A 79 -14.47 -13.03 -0.06
CA LYS A 79 -15.91 -12.82 0.11
C LYS A 79 -16.29 -12.37 1.54
N ARG A 80 -15.49 -11.46 2.11
CA ARG A 80 -15.70 -10.90 3.45
C ARG A 80 -16.36 -9.53 3.37
N VAL A 81 -17.03 -9.13 4.45
CA VAL A 81 -17.62 -7.80 4.64
C VAL A 81 -17.09 -7.22 5.95
N GLY A 82 -16.86 -5.91 5.97
CA GLY A 82 -16.39 -5.16 7.15
C GLY A 82 -14.92 -4.76 7.10
N HIS A 83 -14.42 -4.29 8.25
CA HIS A 83 -13.05 -3.80 8.38
C HIS A 83 -12.04 -4.94 8.30
N LEU A 84 -10.93 -4.71 7.58
CA LEU A 84 -9.78 -5.61 7.56
C LEU A 84 -8.77 -5.27 8.66
N PHE A 85 -8.40 -4.00 8.77
CA PHE A 85 -7.44 -3.52 9.76
C PHE A 85 -8.14 -3.16 11.07
N GLN A 86 -7.46 -3.42 12.19
CA GLN A 86 -8.01 -3.23 13.54
C GLN A 86 -8.03 -1.76 14.01
N GLY A 87 -7.43 -0.83 13.25
CA GLY A 87 -7.39 0.58 13.61
C GLY A 87 -6.56 1.43 12.66
N ILE A 88 -6.27 2.65 13.09
CA ILE A 88 -5.34 3.55 12.40
C ILE A 88 -3.89 3.04 12.52
N PHE A 89 -3.04 3.44 11.57
CA PHE A 89 -1.62 3.18 11.67
C PHE A 89 -1.01 3.97 12.84
N LYS A 90 0.07 3.44 13.41
CA LYS A 90 0.91 4.14 14.38
C LYS A 90 2.20 4.55 13.68
N ALA A 91 2.74 5.71 14.04
CA ALA A 91 4.00 6.21 13.52
C ALA A 91 4.81 6.81 14.67
N ALA A 92 6.13 6.60 14.61
CA ALA A 92 7.10 7.17 15.52
C ALA A 92 8.21 7.82 14.69
N PHE A 93 8.61 9.04 15.05
CA PHE A 93 9.73 9.71 14.40
C PHE A 93 11.04 9.17 14.96
N ILE A 94 11.97 8.81 14.09
CA ILE A 94 13.22 8.14 14.48
C ILE A 94 14.38 9.11 14.34
N GLU A 95 14.93 9.53 15.47
CA GLU A 95 16.05 10.48 15.52
C GLU A 95 17.42 9.80 15.62
N ASN A 96 17.47 8.55 16.09
CA ASN A 96 18.71 7.80 16.28
C ASN A 96 18.50 6.29 16.14
N ASP A 97 19.59 5.58 15.86
CA ASP A 97 19.61 4.14 15.62
C ASP A 97 19.22 3.33 16.88
N ALA A 98 19.55 3.83 18.06
CA ALA A 98 19.19 3.16 19.31
C ALA A 98 17.66 3.10 19.49
N TYR A 99 16.95 4.18 19.16
CA TYR A 99 15.50 4.23 19.21
C TYR A 99 14.85 3.28 18.19
N LEU A 100 15.44 3.15 17.00
CA LEU A 100 14.96 2.20 15.98
C LEU A 100 14.89 0.75 16.50
N LEU A 101 15.84 0.33 17.34
CA LEU A 101 15.89 -1.03 17.90
C LEU A 101 14.77 -1.32 18.91
N TYR A 102 14.15 -0.29 19.51
CA TYR A 102 13.08 -0.45 20.48
C TYR A 102 11.67 -0.39 19.87
N LEU A 103 11.56 -0.23 18.55
CA LEU A 103 10.27 -0.15 17.86
C LEU A 103 9.79 -1.55 17.46
N SER A 104 8.58 -1.91 17.90
CA SER A 104 7.91 -3.20 17.64
C SER A 104 6.41 -3.06 17.48
#